data_AF-A0A934ZDE7-F1
#
_entry.id   AF-A0A934ZDE7-F1
#
_cell.length_a   1.000
_cell.length_b   1.000
_cell.length_c   1.000
_cell.angle_alpha   90.00
_cell.angle_beta   90.00
_cell.angle_gamma   90.00
#
_symmetry.space_group_name_H-M   'P 1'
#
loop_
_entity.id
_entity.type
_entity.pdbx_description
1 polymer ?
#
loop_
_entity_poly.entity_id
_entity_poly.type
_entity_poly.pdbx_seq_one_letter_code
_entity_poly.pdbx_strand_id
1 'polypeptide(L)'
;MTTSNPLTAPVTVTATPTSSAINPGDAVVCKPLEVTVGDKGIERAIKNLKRKMAAEGVLRELKRRRHYMKPSIKKRKKASEAARRRRKRTRTEGVAP
;
A
#
# COMPACT_ATOMS: atom_id res chain seq x y z
N MET A 1 -26.44 30.89 -46.75
CA MET A 1 -26.85 29.96 -45.68
C MET A 1 -25.59 29.59 -44.92
N THR A 2 -25.33 30.25 -43.79
CA THR A 2 -24.06 30.12 -43.05
C THR A 2 -24.34 29.42 -41.73
N THR A 3 -24.07 28.12 -41.64
CA THR A 3 -24.23 27.36 -40.40
C THR A 3 -23.00 27.51 -39.52
N SER A 4 -23.12 28.32 -38.47
CA SER A 4 -22.12 28.46 -37.42
C SER A 4 -22.01 27.16 -36.60
N ASN A 5 -20.84 26.51 -36.62
CA ASN A 5 -20.56 25.40 -35.70
C ASN A 5 -20.27 25.94 -34.29
N PRO A 6 -20.99 25.50 -33.24
CA PRO A 6 -20.76 25.97 -31.89
C PRO A 6 -19.57 25.24 -31.25
N LEU A 7 -18.54 26.02 -30.91
CA LEU A 7 -17.68 25.90 -29.74
C LEU A 7 -17.58 24.51 -29.07
N THR A 8 -16.82 23.58 -29.66
CA THR A 8 -16.35 22.39 -28.93
C THR A 8 -15.32 22.84 -27.88
N ALA A 9 -15.76 22.96 -26.62
CA ALA A 9 -14.86 23.21 -25.50
C ALA A 9 -13.86 22.04 -25.35
N PRO A 10 -12.58 22.30 -25.03
CA PRO A 10 -11.64 21.23 -24.72
C PRO A 10 -12.05 20.58 -23.40
N VAL A 11 -12.54 19.35 -23.48
CA VAL A 11 -12.79 18.52 -22.29
C VAL A 11 -11.46 18.27 -21.58
N THR A 12 -11.24 18.97 -20.47
CA THR A 12 -10.08 18.76 -19.60
C THR A 12 -10.21 17.41 -18.91
N VAL A 13 -9.64 16.38 -19.53
CA VAL A 13 -9.52 15.04 -18.96
C VAL A 13 -8.68 15.15 -17.70
N THR A 14 -9.35 15.36 -16.57
CA THR A 14 -8.73 15.32 -15.25
C THR A 14 -8.41 13.86 -15.00
N ALA A 15 -7.18 13.45 -15.33
CA ALA A 15 -6.74 12.09 -15.18
C ALA A 15 -6.77 11.71 -13.69
N THR A 16 -7.86 11.06 -13.27
CA THR A 16 -7.92 10.36 -11.99
C THR A 16 -6.71 9.42 -11.93
N PRO A 17 -5.94 9.37 -10.83
CA PRO A 17 -4.87 8.40 -10.70
C PRO A 17 -5.48 7.00 -10.70
N THR A 18 -5.50 6.37 -11.87
CA THR A 18 -6.08 5.04 -12.09
C THR A 18 -5.45 4.07 -11.11
N SER A 19 -6.31 3.45 -10.29
CA SER A 19 -5.93 2.53 -9.22
C SER A 19 -4.84 1.58 -9.70
N SER A 20 -3.64 1.70 -9.13
CA SER A 20 -2.46 0.97 -9.59
C SER A 20 -2.69 -0.54 -9.52
N ALA A 21 -2.79 -1.16 -10.71
CA ALA A 21 -2.85 -2.60 -10.85
C ALA A 21 -1.51 -3.19 -10.42
N ILE A 22 -1.42 -3.61 -9.15
CA ILE A 22 -0.19 -4.14 -8.54
C ILE A 22 0.22 -5.43 -9.27
N ASN A 23 1.16 -5.33 -10.21
CA ASN A 23 1.66 -6.50 -10.92
C ASN A 23 2.53 -7.34 -9.98
N PRO A 24 2.59 -8.67 -10.18
CA PRO A 24 3.37 -9.54 -9.30
C PRO A 24 4.90 -9.34 -9.40
N GLY A 25 5.38 -8.54 -10.37
CA GLY A 25 6.79 -8.26 -10.62
C GLY A 25 7.28 -6.88 -10.17
N ASP A 26 6.40 -5.88 -9.99
CA ASP A 26 6.82 -4.50 -9.68
C ASP A 26 7.66 -4.49 -8.40
N ALA A 27 8.91 -4.02 -8.48
CA ALA A 27 9.78 -3.82 -7.32
C ALA A 27 9.01 -3.06 -6.24
N VAL A 28 9.23 -3.38 -4.97
CA VAL A 28 8.37 -2.86 -3.90
C VAL A 28 8.52 -1.34 -3.82
N VAL A 29 7.58 -0.60 -4.42
CA VAL A 29 7.48 0.87 -4.31
C VAL A 29 6.94 1.22 -2.93
N CYS A 30 7.75 0.92 -1.92
CA CYS A 30 7.62 1.55 -0.61
C CYS A 30 8.03 3.01 -0.74
N LYS A 31 7.33 3.88 -0.01
CA LYS A 31 7.77 5.26 0.16
C LYS A 31 9.13 5.24 0.89
N PRO A 32 10.04 6.19 0.63
CA PRO A 32 11.28 6.31 1.39
C PRO A 32 10.95 6.43 2.89
N LEU A 33 11.58 5.57 3.69
CA LEU A 33 11.21 5.36 5.09
C LEU A 33 12.17 6.13 6.01
N GLU A 34 11.82 7.38 6.26
CA GLU A 34 12.67 8.31 6.99
C GLU A 34 12.28 8.44 8.47
N VAL A 35 13.27 8.66 9.34
CA VAL A 35 13.10 8.99 10.76
C VAL A 35 14.13 10.04 11.14
N THR A 36 13.65 11.22 11.51
CA THR A 36 14.46 12.27 12.12
C THR A 36 14.97 11.83 13.49
N VAL A 37 16.27 11.97 13.72
CA VAL A 37 16.87 11.84 15.06
C VAL A 37 16.74 13.20 15.75
N GLY A 38 16.12 13.22 16.93
CA GLY A 38 16.11 14.38 17.81
C GLY A 38 16.68 14.02 19.18
N ASP A 39 16.56 14.94 20.14
CA ASP A 39 17.16 14.90 21.49
C ASP A 39 16.82 13.66 22.32
N LYS A 40 15.80 12.89 21.89
CA LYS A 40 15.31 11.67 22.54
C LYS A 40 16.17 10.43 22.26
N GLY A 41 17.35 10.60 21.65
CA GLY A 41 18.39 9.58 21.46
C GLY A 41 18.29 8.72 20.19
N ILE A 42 19.44 8.30 19.67
CA ILE A 42 19.60 7.51 18.43
C ILE A 42 18.88 6.16 18.52
N GLU A 43 19.01 5.44 19.64
CA GLU A 43 18.37 4.12 19.83
C GLU A 43 16.84 4.17 19.65
N ARG A 44 16.22 5.26 20.11
CA ARG A 44 14.79 5.49 20.00
C ARG A 44 14.38 5.76 18.55
N ALA A 45 15.20 6.48 17.79
CA ALA A 45 15.02 6.63 16.35
C ALA A 45 15.12 5.29 15.60
N ILE A 46 16.11 4.44 15.93
CA ILE A 46 16.25 3.09 15.35
C ILE A 46 15.02 2.22 15.68
N LYS A 47 14.53 2.26 16.92
CA LYS A 47 13.33 1.53 17.34
C LYS A 47 12.08 2.01 16.61
N ASN A 48 11.95 3.33 16.40
CA ASN A 48 10.86 3.92 15.61
C ASN A 48 10.93 3.52 14.13
N LEU A 49 12.12 3.53 13.51
CA LEU A 49 12.32 3.09 12.13
C LEU A 49 11.90 1.63 11.95
N LYS A 50 12.37 0.73 12.81
CA LYS A 50 11.95 -0.69 12.84
C LYS A 50 10.44 -0.84 12.96
N ARG A 51 9.77 0.00 13.77
CA ARG A 51 8.30 0.00 13.91
C ARG A 51 7.59 0.51 12.65
N LYS A 52 8.07 1.58 12.00
CA LYS A 52 7.53 2.08 10.72
C LYS A 52 7.67 1.03 9.61
N MET A 53 8.85 0.42 9.44
CA MET A 53 9.10 -0.67 8.48
C MET A 53 8.14 -1.86 8.68
N ALA A 54 7.82 -2.20 9.94
CA ALA A 54 6.88 -3.26 10.27
C ALA A 54 5.41 -2.87 9.99
N ALA A 55 5.05 -1.60 10.16
CA ALA A 55 3.72 -1.06 9.88
C ALA A 55 3.41 -1.01 8.37
N GLU A 56 4.35 -0.52 7.57
CA GLU A 56 4.26 -0.57 6.10
C GLU A 56 4.33 -2.00 5.55
N GLY A 57 4.90 -2.93 6.33
CA GLY A 57 4.94 -4.35 5.99
C GLY A 57 6.02 -4.71 4.97
N VAL A 58 7.01 -3.84 4.75
CA VAL A 58 8.13 -4.03 3.80
C VAL A 58 8.80 -5.39 3.99
N LEU A 59 9.20 -5.70 5.23
CA LEU A 59 9.82 -6.97 5.62
C LEU A 59 8.92 -8.19 5.34
N ARG A 60 7.60 -7.98 5.37
CA ARG A 60 6.61 -9.02 5.11
C ARG A 60 6.46 -9.31 3.62
N GLU A 61 6.54 -8.28 2.78
CA GLU A 61 6.53 -8.44 1.33
C GLU A 61 7.84 -9.08 0.84
N LEU A 62 9.00 -8.65 1.36
CA LEU A 62 10.30 -9.30 1.09
C LEU A 62 10.25 -10.80 1.43
N LYS A 63 9.75 -11.18 2.62
CA LYS A 63 9.60 -12.59 3.00
C LYS A 63 8.61 -13.36 2.12
N ARG A 64 7.60 -12.69 1.56
CA ARG A 64 6.61 -13.28 0.64
C ARG A 64 7.18 -13.49 -0.78
N ARG A 65 8.11 -12.63 -1.21
CA ARG A 65 8.73 -12.67 -2.55
C ARG A 65 9.98 -13.55 -2.64
N ARG A 66 10.61 -13.93 -1.52
CA ARG A 66 11.85 -14.74 -1.47
C ARG A 66 11.78 -16.06 -2.28
N HIS A 67 10.60 -16.63 -2.49
CA HIS A 67 10.42 -17.84 -3.30
C HIS A 67 9.18 -17.70 -4.18
N TYR A 68 9.20 -18.27 -5.38
CA TYR A 68 8.03 -18.30 -6.26
C TYR A 68 6.85 -19.04 -5.60
N MET A 69 5.66 -18.46 -5.70
CA MET A 69 4.42 -19.06 -5.25
C MET A 69 3.38 -19.01 -6.36
N LYS A 70 2.87 -20.18 -6.77
CA LYS A 70 1.80 -20.32 -7.78
C LYS A 70 0.63 -19.35 -7.45
N PRO A 71 0.09 -18.59 -8.41
CA PRO A 71 -0.82 -17.46 -8.15
C PRO A 71 -2.06 -17.83 -7.34
N SER A 72 -2.63 -19.03 -7.54
CA SER A 72 -3.74 -19.53 -6.70
C SER A 72 -3.38 -19.60 -5.21
N ILE A 73 -2.19 -20.10 -4.87
CA ILE A 73 -1.72 -20.20 -3.48
C ILE A 73 -1.41 -18.80 -2.91
N LYS A 74 -0.91 -17.87 -3.75
CA LYS A 74 -0.73 -16.45 -3.38
C LYS A 74 -2.07 -15.78 -3.05
N LYS A 75 -3.11 -15.99 -3.86
CA LYS A 75 -4.50 -15.53 -3.60
C LYS A 75 -5.04 -16.11 -2.29
N ARG A 76 -4.96 -17.44 -2.10
CA ARG A 76 -5.43 -18.13 -0.88
C ARG A 76 -4.74 -17.62 0.39
N LYS A 77 -3.41 -17.45 0.39
CA LYS A 77 -2.68 -16.86 1.53
C LYS A 77 -3.03 -15.39 1.77
N LYS A 78 -3.26 -14.58 0.71
CA LYS A 78 -3.68 -13.17 0.86
C LYS A 78 -5.04 -13.07 1.57
N ALA A 79 -6.00 -13.91 1.18
CA ALA A 79 -7.33 -13.93 1.79
C ALA A 79 -7.31 -14.32 3.28
N SER A 80 -6.65 -15.43 3.63
CA SER A 80 -6.56 -15.86 5.04
C SER A 80 -5.78 -14.87 5.92
N GLU A 81 -4.74 -14.24 5.36
CA GLU A 81 -3.98 -13.18 6.03
C GLU A 81 -4.81 -11.91 6.27
N ALA A 82 -5.69 -11.55 5.31
CA ALA A 82 -6.61 -10.42 5.47
C ALA A 82 -7.68 -10.72 6.54
N ALA A 83 -8.27 -11.91 6.54
CA ALA A 83 -9.21 -12.35 7.56
C ALA A 83 -8.57 -12.35 8.97
N ARG A 84 -7.33 -12.86 9.09
CA ARG A 84 -6.57 -12.82 10.35
C ARG A 84 -6.29 -11.38 10.82
N ARG A 85 -6.03 -10.43 9.91
CA ARG A 85 -5.88 -9.01 10.26
C ARG A 85 -7.19 -8.36 10.69
N ARG A 86 -8.33 -8.68 10.04
CA ARG A 86 -9.65 -8.17 10.45
C ARG A 86 -9.99 -8.62 11.87
N ARG A 87 -9.92 -9.93 12.16
CA ARG A 87 -10.13 -10.50 13.51
C ARG A 87 -9.18 -9.97 14.58
N LYS A 88 -7.96 -9.56 14.21
CA LYS A 88 -7.03 -8.90 15.14
C LYS A 88 -7.44 -7.46 15.44
N ARG A 89 -7.89 -6.69 14.44
CA ARG A 89 -8.34 -5.30 14.62
C ARG A 89 -9.59 -5.21 15.49
N THR A 90 -10.62 -6.02 15.24
CA THR A 90 -11.81 -6.05 16.10
C THR A 90 -11.47 -6.36 17.55
N ARG A 91 -10.54 -7.31 17.80
CA ARG A 91 -10.05 -7.60 19.16
C ARG A 91 -9.26 -6.45 19.80
N THR A 92 -8.51 -5.66 19.04
CA THR A 92 -7.69 -4.56 19.60
C THR A 92 -8.42 -3.23 19.73
N GLU A 93 -9.41 -2.98 18.87
CA GLU A 93 -10.15 -1.72 18.82
C GLU A 93 -11.49 -1.78 19.59
N GLY A 94 -11.83 -2.93 20.19
CA GLY A 94 -13.03 -3.10 21.03
C GLY A 94 -14.36 -3.09 20.28
N VAL A 95 -14.36 -2.68 19.01
CA VAL A 95 -15.53 -2.72 18.12
C VAL A 95 -15.88 -4.18 17.82
N ALA A 96 -16.96 -4.63 18.46
CA ALA A 96 -17.71 -5.84 18.12
C ALA A 96 -18.15 -5.78 16.64
N PRO A 97 -18.30 -6.95 15.97
CA PRO A 97 -18.50 -7.02 14.51
C PRO A 97 -19.80 -6.39 14.02
#